data_AF-A0A848NGB5-F1
#
_entry.id   AF-A0A848NGB5-F1
#
_cell.length_a   1.000
_cell.length_b   1.000
_cell.length_c   1.000
_cell.angle_alpha   90.00
_cell.angle_beta   90.00
_cell.angle_gamma   90.00
#
_symmetry.space_group_name_H-M   'P 1'
#
loop_
_entity.id
_entity.type
_entity.pdbx_description
1 polymer ?
#
loop_
_entity_poly.entity_id
_entity_poly.type
_entity_poly.pdbx_seq_one_letter_code
_entity_poly.pdbx_strand_id
1 'polypeptide(L)' 'MDTPAASPQQGFASDNTAGASPQILAALLRANEGQAPAYGADDTTLRVERRLAAIFERAVDVLLVPTGPAA' A
#
# COMPACT_ATOMS: atom_id res chain seq x y z
N MET A 1 -14.54 -4.14 -31.83
CA MET A 1 -15.08 -5.00 -30.76
C MET A 1 -14.98 -4.19 -29.49
N ASP A 2 -16.05 -3.46 -29.14
CA ASP A 2 -16.10 -2.71 -27.89
C ASP A 2 -16.32 -3.69 -26.75
N THR A 3 -15.28 -3.91 -25.94
CA THR A 3 -15.44 -4.57 -24.65
C THR A 3 -16.24 -3.62 -23.76
N PRO A 4 -17.44 -3.98 -23.28
CA PRO A 4 -18.15 -3.13 -22.35
C PRO A 4 -17.28 -2.95 -21.10
N ALA A 5 -17.02 -1.70 -20.74
CA ALA A 5 -16.37 -1.37 -19.47
C ALA A 5 -17.20 -2.00 -18.34
N ALA A 6 -16.58 -2.89 -17.57
CA ALA A 6 -17.25 -3.56 -16.47
C ALA A 6 -17.79 -2.49 -15.50
N SER A 7 -19.11 -2.45 -15.35
CA SER A 7 -19.77 -1.66 -14.31
C SER A 7 -19.15 -2.04 -12.96
N PRO A 8 -18.80 -1.08 -12.07
CA PRO A 8 -18.29 -1.43 -10.76
C PRO A 8 -19.38 -2.19 -10.00
N GLN A 9 -19.29 -3.51 -10.00
CA GLN A 9 -20.19 -4.36 -9.27
C GLN A 9 -19.78 -4.25 -7.80
N GLN A 10 -20.51 -3.44 -7.04
CA GLN A 10 -20.43 -3.41 -5.58
C GLN A 10 -20.95 -4.77 -5.06
N GLY A 11 -20.09 -5.78 -5.12
CA GLY A 11 -20.37 -7.12 -4.63
C GLY A 11 -20.20 -7.18 -3.12
N PHE A 12 -21.10 -7.89 -2.43
CA PHE A 12 -21.04 -8.10 -0.97
C PHE A 12 -20.28 -9.37 -0.56
N ALA A 13 -19.53 -9.98 -1.49
CA ALA A 13 -18.86 -11.26 -1.25
C ALA A 13 -17.62 -11.13 -0.35
N SER A 14 -16.74 -10.17 -0.64
CA SER A 14 -15.56 -9.88 0.16
C SER A 14 -15.05 -8.47 -0.15
N ASP A 15 -14.46 -7.82 0.85
CA ASP A 15 -13.78 -6.53 0.72
C ASP A 15 -12.48 -6.61 -0.09
N ASN A 16 -11.83 -7.77 -0.16
CA ASN A 16 -10.63 -7.99 -0.97
C ASN A 16 -10.88 -7.92 -2.49
N THR A 17 -12.15 -7.79 -2.90
CA THR A 17 -12.55 -7.51 -4.28
C THR A 17 -12.41 -6.02 -4.63
N ALA A 18 -12.33 -5.15 -3.63
CA ALA A 18 -12.09 -3.74 -3.83
C ALA A 18 -10.65 -3.51 -4.34
N GLY A 19 -10.50 -2.60 -5.30
CA GLY A 19 -9.19 -2.14 -5.74
C GLY A 19 -8.51 -1.20 -4.74
N ALA A 20 -7.29 -0.75 -5.06
CA ALA A 20 -6.60 0.27 -4.28
C ALA A 20 -7.25 1.65 -4.42
N SER A 21 -7.18 2.48 -3.36
CA SER A 21 -7.65 3.87 -3.43
C SER A 21 -6.80 4.71 -4.40
N PRO A 22 -7.35 5.79 -5.00
CA PRO A 22 -6.58 6.67 -5.89
C PRO A 22 -5.31 7.24 -5.24
N GLN A 23 -5.33 7.49 -3.93
CA GLN A 23 -4.20 8.00 -3.17
C GLN A 23 -3.04 6.99 -3.09
N ILE A 24 -3.34 5.69 -3.02
CA ILE A 24 -2.32 4.62 -3.04
C ILE A 24 -1.66 4.59 -4.42
N LEU A 25 -2.45 4.61 -5.50
CA LEU A 25 -1.92 4.61 -6.86
C LEU A 25 -1.04 5.85 -7.13
N ALA A 26 -1.47 7.03 -6.69
CA ALA A 26 -0.67 8.25 -6.78
C ALA A 26 0.64 8.16 -5.96
N ALA A 27 0.63 7.49 -4.81
CA ALA A 27 1.83 7.28 -4.00
C ALA A 27 2.82 6.32 -4.69
N LEU A 28 2.32 5.27 -5.33
CA LEU A 28 3.15 4.35 -6.13
C LEU A 28 3.83 5.08 -7.28
N LEU A 29 3.09 5.94 -8.00
CA LEU A 29 3.66 6.73 -9.09
C LEU A 29 4.78 7.66 -8.61
N ARG A 30 4.59 8.34 -7.46
CA ARG A 30 5.65 9.17 -6.86
C ARG A 30 6.85 8.35 -6.41
N ALA A 31 6.62 7.17 -5.84
CA ALA A 31 7.70 6.28 -5.39
C ALA A 31 8.49 5.67 -6.55
N ASN A 32 7.92 5.66 -7.75
CA ASN A 32 8.57 5.18 -8.98
C ASN A 32 9.55 6.21 -9.60
N GLU A 33 9.67 7.40 -9.02
CA GLU A 33 10.61 8.42 -9.49
C GLU A 33 11.99 8.23 -8.84
N GLY A 34 13.05 8.25 -9.66
CA GLY A 34 14.43 8.21 -9.18
C GLY A 34 14.93 6.83 -8.74
N GLN A 35 15.91 6.81 -7.83
CA GLN A 35 16.51 5.59 -7.29
C GLN A 35 16.30 5.56 -5.78
N ALA A 36 16.11 4.35 -5.23
CA ALA A 36 15.96 4.13 -3.80
C ALA A 36 16.82 2.94 -3.35
N PRO A 37 17.39 2.98 -2.13
CA PRO A 37 17.99 1.81 -1.52
C PRO A 37 16.99 0.64 -1.42
N ALA A 38 17.48 -0.59 -1.58
CA ALA A 38 16.65 -1.78 -1.52
C ALA A 38 16.39 -2.25 -0.07
N TYR A 39 15.52 -3.25 0.07
CA TYR A 39 15.30 -4.01 1.31
C TYR A 39 14.90 -3.13 2.52
N GLY A 40 14.04 -2.15 2.30
CA GLY A 40 13.44 -1.32 3.37
C GLY A 40 14.32 -0.16 3.85
N ALA A 41 15.50 0.05 3.25
CA ALA A 41 16.36 1.17 3.59
C ALA A 41 15.97 2.49 2.90
N ASP A 42 14.83 2.55 2.22
CA ASP A 42 14.35 3.73 1.50
C ASP A 42 13.55 4.70 2.39
N ASP A 43 13.48 5.97 1.95
CA ASP A 43 12.79 7.04 2.68
C ASP A 43 11.29 6.79 2.87
N THR A 44 10.64 6.03 1.97
CA THR A 44 9.22 5.71 2.11
C THR A 44 9.01 4.70 3.22
N THR A 45 9.84 3.66 3.30
CA THR A 45 9.81 2.68 4.40
C THR A 45 10.09 3.36 5.75
N LEU A 46 11.15 4.17 5.85
CA LEU A 46 11.48 4.91 7.08
C LEU A 46 10.37 5.89 7.50
N ARG A 47 9.64 6.46 6.54
CA ARG A 47 8.47 7.32 6.82
C ARG A 47 7.32 6.52 7.41
N VAL A 48 7.08 5.28 6.93
CA VAL A 48 6.05 4.39 7.49
C VAL A 48 6.39 4.00 8.92
N GLU A 49 7.63 3.61 9.19
CA GLU A 49 8.12 3.30 10.55
C GLU A 49 7.84 4.43 11.53
N ARG A 50 8.29 5.65 11.19
CA ARG A 50 8.03 6.84 12.02
C ARG A 50 6.54 7.11 12.23
N ARG A 51 5.73 6.92 11.17
CA ARG A 51 4.29 7.17 11.24
C ARG A 51 3.59 6.16 12.15
N LEU A 52 3.96 4.89 12.07
CA LEU A 52 3.41 3.84 12.93
C LEU A 52 3.85 4.04 14.38
N ALA A 53 5.12 4.35 14.65
CA ALA A 53 5.57 4.68 16.00
C ALA A 53 4.79 5.86 16.60
N ALA A 54 4.48 6.89 15.80
CA ALA A 54 3.65 8.00 16.23
C ALA A 54 2.17 7.60 16.47
N ILE A 55 1.59 6.72 15.64
CA ILE A 55 0.21 6.23 15.81
C ILE A 55 0.09 5.37 17.07
N PHE A 56 1.10 4.54 17.36
CA PHE A 56 1.12 3.67 18.53
C PHE A 56 1.68 4.36 19.79
N GLU A 57 2.12 5.62 19.68
CA GLU A 57 2.67 6.43 20.78
C GLU A 57 3.86 5.77 21.51
N ARG A 58 4.60 4.91 20.80
CA ARG A 58 5.81 4.25 21.30
C ARG A 58 6.73 3.81 20.16
N ALA A 59 7.98 3.52 20.48
CA ALA A 59 8.89 2.87 19.54
C ALA A 59 8.37 1.46 19.19
N VAL A 60 8.22 1.17 17.90
CA VAL A 60 7.77 -0.13 17.37
C VAL A 60 8.72 -0.59 16.28
N ASP A 61 8.91 -1.90 16.19
CA ASP A 61 9.53 -2.53 15.02
C ASP A 61 8.45 -2.76 13.96
N VAL A 62 8.76 -2.42 12.71
CA VAL A 62 7.82 -2.53 11.59
C VAL A 62 8.43 -3.43 10.53
N LEU A 63 7.70 -4.48 10.14
CA LEU A 63 8.06 -5.34 9.02
C LEU A 63 6.92 -5.32 8.00
N LEU A 64 7.19 -4.81 6.81
CA LEU A 64 6.22 -4.77 5.72
C LEU A 64 6.25 -6.10 4.96
N VAL A 65 5.15 -6.83 4.96
CA VAL A 65 5.00 -8.12 4.28
C VAL A 65 3.87 -8.10 3.24
N PRO A 66 3.92 -8.94 2.20
CA PRO A 66 2.99 -8.83 1.07
C PRO A 66 1.53 -9.24 1.38
N THR A 67 1.30 -10.15 2.34
CA THR A 67 -0.02 -10.74 2.57
C THR A 67 -0.27 -10.99 4.06
N GLY A 68 -1.56 -11.02 4.45
CA GLY A 68 -1.97 -11.28 5.83
C GLY A 68 -1.50 -12.61 6.41
N PRO A 69 -1.60 -13.76 5.69
CA PRO A 69 -1.13 -15.04 6.21
C PRO A 69 0.39 -15.14 6.48
N ALA A 70 1.19 -14.24 5.90
CA ALA A 70 2.64 -14.21 6.11
C ALA A 70 3.07 -13.29 7.27
N ALA A 71 2.16 -12.48 7.80
CA ALA A 71 2.38 -11.57 8.93
C ALA A 71 2.18 -12.28 10.27
#